data_AF-A0A7G8TFZ8-F1
#
_entry.id   AF-A0A7G8TFZ8-F1
#
_cell.length_a   1.000
_cell.length_b   1.000
_cell.length_c   1.000
_cell.angle_alpha   90.00
_cell.angle_beta   90.00
_cell.angle_gamma   90.00
#
_symmetry.space_group_name_H-M   'P 1'
#
loop_
_entity.id
_entity.type
_entity.pdbx_description
1 polymer ?
#
loop_
_entity_poly.entity_id
_entity_poly.type
_entity_poly.pdbx_seq_one_letter_code
_entity_poly.pdbx_strand_id
1 'polypeptide(L)'
;MRITIVGTNTGGLSLQYAPDDATTLEPEITAEPNDTEGTLCLLDVTDPTGETLGVLTVTSAAGTTSGKTKITVSPALTSGNSYKYYTAETVSMPSLNSTVSAYTAWDGTAEITATTGDGIVIAEVDGSGKVKKAGTATVTAKA
;
A
#
# COMPACT_ATOMS: atom_id res chain seq x y z
N MET A 1 13.41 -4.40 17.11
CA MET A 1 13.24 -5.87 17.03
C MET A 1 13.50 -6.48 18.41
N ARG A 2 12.52 -7.14 19.03
CA ARG A 2 12.74 -7.97 20.23
C ARG A 2 12.77 -9.42 19.76
N ILE A 3 13.89 -10.11 19.95
CA ILE A 3 14.02 -11.54 19.65
C ILE A 3 14.06 -12.29 20.98
N THR A 4 13.11 -13.22 21.19
CA THR A 4 13.08 -14.12 22.37
C THR A 4 13.35 -15.53 21.88
N ILE A 5 14.44 -16.14 22.35
CA ILE A 5 14.80 -17.52 22.02
C ILE A 5 14.85 -18.31 23.33
N VAL A 6 14.10 -19.41 23.39
CA VAL A 6 14.05 -20.29 24.56
C VAL A 6 14.51 -21.68 24.13
N GLY A 7 15.64 -22.15 24.68
CA GLY A 7 16.21 -23.46 24.37
C GLY A 7 17.58 -23.67 25.02
N THR A 8 18.02 -24.92 25.20
CA THR A 8 19.31 -25.29 25.82
C THR A 8 20.46 -25.30 24.80
N ASN A 9 20.67 -24.16 24.13
CA ASN A 9 21.57 -24.09 22.98
C ASN A 9 23.06 -24.18 23.39
N THR A 10 23.85 -25.01 22.68
CA THR A 10 25.32 -25.11 22.77
C THR A 10 26.05 -24.66 21.50
N GLY A 11 25.34 -24.35 20.41
CA GLY A 11 25.86 -23.73 19.18
C GLY A 11 25.32 -22.31 19.01
N GLY A 12 26.18 -21.33 18.72
CA GLY A 12 25.77 -19.93 18.68
C GLY A 12 24.58 -19.63 17.77
N LEU A 13 23.76 -18.66 18.16
CA LEU A 13 22.78 -18.01 17.29
C LEU A 13 23.52 -17.06 16.34
N SER A 14 23.33 -17.20 15.03
CA SER A 14 23.79 -16.22 14.04
C SER A 14 22.62 -15.40 13.53
N LEU A 15 22.70 -14.08 13.70
CA LEU A 15 21.82 -13.12 13.04
C LEU A 15 22.67 -12.42 11.98
N GLN A 16 22.46 -12.78 10.72
CA GLN A 16 23.19 -12.16 9.61
C GLN A 16 22.33 -11.08 8.98
N TYR A 17 22.86 -9.86 8.96
CA TYR A 17 22.23 -8.73 8.29
C TYR A 17 22.83 -8.62 6.89
N ALA A 18 22.04 -8.89 5.85
CA ALA A 18 22.40 -8.63 4.47
C ALA A 18 21.61 -7.40 3.98
N PRO A 19 22.18 -6.18 4.03
CA PRO A 19 21.54 -5.03 3.41
C PRO A 19 21.55 -5.21 1.88
N ASP A 20 20.38 -5.11 1.26
CA ASP A 20 20.25 -5.13 -0.20
C ASP A 20 20.69 -3.77 -0.80
N ASP A 21 20.49 -2.69 -0.02
CA ASP A 21 21.16 -1.40 -0.18
C ASP A 21 21.24 -0.61 1.15
N ALA A 22 21.72 0.64 1.11
CA ALA A 22 21.87 1.51 2.29
C ALA A 22 20.55 1.87 3.01
N THR A 23 19.40 1.51 2.45
CA THR A 23 18.06 1.91 2.89
C THR A 23 17.06 0.75 2.99
N THR A 24 17.36 -0.40 2.37
CA THR A 24 16.48 -1.57 2.30
C THR A 24 17.14 -2.75 3.01
N LEU A 25 16.48 -3.23 4.07
CA LEU A 25 16.90 -4.39 4.85
C LEU A 25 15.91 -5.53 4.59
N GLU A 26 16.38 -6.61 3.94
CA GLU A 26 15.65 -7.87 3.86
C GLU A 26 16.31 -8.87 4.82
N PRO A 27 15.75 -9.08 6.02
CA PRO A 27 16.33 -10.06 6.95
C PRO A 27 16.11 -11.48 6.40
N GLU A 28 17.19 -12.14 6.03
CA GLU A 28 17.18 -13.58 5.79
C GLU A 28 17.32 -14.32 7.12
N ILE A 29 16.33 -15.14 7.47
CA ILE A 29 16.34 -15.97 8.69
C ILE A 29 16.39 -17.43 8.27
N THR A 30 17.52 -18.08 8.54
CA THR A 30 17.68 -19.52 8.41
C THR A 30 17.56 -20.16 9.79
N ALA A 31 16.70 -21.17 9.90
CA ALA A 31 16.66 -22.04 11.07
C ALA A 31 16.79 -23.49 10.65
N GLU A 32 17.76 -24.15 11.26
CA GLU A 32 17.98 -25.58 11.12
C GLU A 32 17.32 -26.29 12.32
N PRO A 33 16.42 -27.27 12.09
CA PRO A 33 15.80 -28.03 13.16
C PRO A 33 16.83 -28.89 13.91
N ASN A 34 16.76 -28.90 15.24
CA ASN A 34 17.63 -29.75 16.08
C ASN A 34 16.99 -31.10 16.46
N ASP A 35 15.71 -31.27 16.18
CA ASP A 35 14.93 -32.48 16.51
C ASP A 35 13.89 -32.81 15.43
N THR A 36 13.05 -33.81 15.71
CA THR A 36 11.98 -34.26 14.80
C THR A 36 10.73 -33.36 14.85
N GLU A 37 10.71 -32.33 15.70
CA GLU A 37 9.56 -31.45 15.91
C GLU A 37 9.62 -30.16 15.06
N GLY A 38 10.77 -29.86 14.43
CA GLY A 38 10.93 -28.71 13.56
C GLY A 38 11.19 -27.42 14.34
N THR A 39 11.78 -26.40 13.70
CA THR A 39 12.02 -25.09 14.33
C THR A 39 11.03 -24.06 13.82
N LEU A 40 10.33 -23.41 14.75
CA LEU A 40 9.39 -22.33 14.44
C LEU A 40 10.14 -20.99 14.39
N CYS A 41 10.31 -20.45 13.17
CA CYS A 41 10.72 -19.07 12.97
C CYS A 41 9.49 -18.17 12.81
N LEU A 42 9.27 -17.30 13.80
CA LEU A 42 8.27 -16.24 13.74
C LEU A 42 8.99 -14.92 13.44
N LEU A 43 8.71 -14.34 12.27
CA LEU A 43 9.22 -13.03 11.87
C LEU A 43 8.09 -12.00 11.88
N ASP A 44 8.05 -11.17 12.91
CA ASP A 44 7.16 -10.02 12.98
C ASP A 44 7.86 -8.77 12.43
N VAL A 45 7.65 -8.47 11.14
CA VAL A 45 8.07 -7.20 10.54
C VAL A 45 6.99 -6.15 10.82
N THR A 46 7.25 -5.27 11.79
CA THR A 46 6.45 -4.05 12.01
C THR A 46 7.20 -2.88 11.38
N ASP A 47 6.53 -2.05 10.57
CA ASP A 47 7.10 -0.77 10.12
C ASP A 47 7.56 0.01 11.37
N PRO A 48 8.85 0.37 11.49
CA PRO A 48 9.40 0.97 12.71
C PRO A 48 8.76 2.32 13.05
N THR A 49 8.00 2.92 12.13
CA THR A 49 7.31 4.19 12.32
C THR A 49 5.94 4.04 12.99
N GLY A 50 5.33 2.84 12.96
CA GLY A 50 3.94 2.65 13.39
C GLY A 50 2.93 3.39 12.50
N GLU A 51 3.34 3.85 11.32
CA GLU A 51 2.45 4.49 10.35
C GLU A 51 1.45 3.47 9.79
N THR A 52 0.22 3.92 9.55
CA THR A 52 -0.84 3.11 8.92
C THR A 52 -1.37 3.83 7.70
N LEU A 53 -1.88 3.07 6.72
CA LEU A 53 -2.48 3.65 5.52
C LEU A 53 -3.68 4.52 5.90
N GLY A 54 -3.62 5.81 5.57
CA GLY A 54 -4.75 6.71 5.73
C GLY A 54 -5.92 6.31 4.83
N VAL A 55 -7.14 6.53 5.31
CA VAL A 55 -8.36 6.21 4.55
C VAL A 55 -8.88 7.45 3.84
N LEU A 56 -9.17 7.31 2.54
CA LEU A 56 -9.94 8.26 1.76
C LEU A 56 -11.36 7.72 1.56
N THR A 57 -12.36 8.53 1.89
CA THR A 57 -13.71 8.36 1.36
C THR A 57 -13.71 8.85 -0.08
N VAL A 58 -13.90 7.94 -1.02
CA VAL A 58 -14.01 8.24 -2.45
C VAL A 58 -15.45 8.02 -2.87
N THR A 59 -16.06 9.00 -3.53
CA THR A 59 -17.37 8.83 -4.16
C THR A 59 -17.28 9.09 -5.65
N SER A 60 -18.08 8.35 -6.41
CA SER A 60 -18.19 8.47 -7.85
C SER A 60 -19.64 8.81 -8.20
N ALA A 61 -19.83 9.86 -9.00
CA ALA A 61 -21.11 10.29 -9.52
C ALA A 61 -21.00 10.53 -11.03
N ALA A 62 -22.15 10.54 -11.73
CA ALA A 62 -22.17 10.82 -13.16
C ALA A 62 -21.49 12.16 -13.47
N GLY A 63 -20.57 12.15 -14.42
CA GLY A 63 -19.91 13.35 -14.92
C GLY A 63 -20.80 14.18 -15.85
N THR A 64 -20.21 15.18 -16.47
CA THR A 64 -20.87 16.08 -17.41
C THR A 64 -21.01 15.51 -18.82
N THR A 65 -20.04 14.70 -19.25
CA THR A 65 -19.97 14.11 -20.60
C THR A 65 -20.10 12.58 -20.54
N SER A 66 -20.71 11.94 -21.54
CA SER A 66 -20.82 10.47 -21.60
C SER A 66 -19.45 9.81 -21.44
N GLY A 67 -19.41 8.73 -20.64
CA GLY A 67 -18.19 8.01 -20.26
C GLY A 67 -17.34 8.68 -19.17
N LYS A 68 -17.77 9.83 -18.63
CA LYS A 68 -17.08 10.52 -17.53
C LYS A 68 -17.72 10.27 -16.19
N THR A 69 -16.90 10.18 -15.15
CA THR A 69 -17.31 10.21 -13.75
C THR A 69 -16.69 11.41 -13.03
N LYS A 70 -17.45 12.00 -12.13
CA LYS A 70 -17.01 13.02 -11.19
C LYS A 70 -16.66 12.34 -9.86
N ILE A 71 -15.41 12.49 -9.43
CA ILE A 71 -14.92 11.95 -8.17
C ILE A 71 -14.89 13.04 -7.10
N THR A 72 -15.29 12.70 -5.88
CA THR A 72 -14.99 13.51 -4.69
C THR A 72 -14.22 12.69 -3.66
N VAL A 73 -13.33 13.36 -2.93
CA VAL A 73 -12.41 12.74 -1.98
C VAL A 73 -12.48 13.48 -0.64
N SER A 74 -12.54 12.73 0.46
CA SER A 74 -12.46 13.25 1.82
C SER A 74 -11.64 12.31 2.71
N PRO A 75 -10.73 12.79 3.59
CA PRO A 75 -10.40 14.19 3.86
C PRO A 75 -9.73 14.91 2.67
N ALA A 76 -9.58 16.22 2.78
CA ALA A 76 -8.87 17.02 1.78
C ALA A 76 -7.40 16.60 1.64
N LEU A 77 -6.84 16.87 0.46
CA LEU A 77 -5.46 16.56 0.13
C LEU A 77 -4.50 17.16 1.15
N THR A 78 -3.58 16.36 1.68
CA THR A 78 -2.54 16.89 2.56
C THR A 78 -1.58 17.79 1.77
N SER A 79 -1.20 18.93 2.34
CA SER A 79 -0.27 19.87 1.69
C SER A 79 1.05 19.18 1.32
N GLY A 80 1.50 19.36 0.08
CA GLY A 80 2.71 18.73 -0.45
C GLY A 80 2.48 17.35 -1.08
N ASN A 81 1.29 16.75 -0.92
CA ASN A 81 0.94 15.48 -1.55
C ASN A 81 0.24 15.71 -2.89
N SER A 82 0.07 14.63 -3.66
CA SER A 82 -0.65 14.62 -4.95
C SER A 82 -1.56 13.41 -5.06
N TYR A 83 -2.59 13.50 -5.90
CA TYR A 83 -3.47 12.36 -6.19
C TYR A 83 -3.02 11.60 -7.44
N LYS A 84 -3.22 10.28 -7.39
CA LYS A 84 -3.19 9.40 -8.54
C LYS A 84 -4.40 8.47 -8.51
N TYR A 85 -4.80 7.95 -9.67
CA TYR A 85 -5.91 7.01 -9.77
C TYR A 85 -5.60 5.83 -10.69
N TYR A 86 -6.33 4.75 -10.47
CA TYR A 86 -6.36 3.60 -11.36
C TYR A 86 -7.79 3.08 -11.46
N THR A 87 -8.19 2.60 -12.64
CA THR A 87 -9.52 2.04 -12.89
C THR A 87 -9.39 0.73 -13.65
N ALA A 88 -10.19 -0.25 -13.24
CA ALA A 88 -10.30 -1.57 -13.82
C ALA A 88 -11.58 -2.25 -13.30
N GLU A 89 -12.02 -3.35 -13.92
CA GLU A 89 -13.19 -4.12 -13.48
C GLU A 89 -13.13 -4.45 -11.97
N THR A 90 -11.94 -4.79 -11.47
CA THR A 90 -11.66 -4.92 -10.04
C THR A 90 -10.35 -4.22 -9.70
N VAL A 91 -10.33 -3.47 -8.59
CA VAL A 91 -9.14 -2.77 -8.09
C VAL A 91 -8.79 -3.26 -6.70
N SER A 92 -7.50 -3.26 -6.37
CA SER A 92 -6.99 -3.55 -5.03
C SER A 92 -6.52 -2.28 -4.34
N MET A 93 -6.68 -2.21 -3.02
CA MET A 93 -6.11 -1.15 -2.20
C MET A 93 -4.56 -1.20 -2.25
N PRO A 94 -3.86 -0.10 -2.53
CA PRO A 94 -2.40 -0.07 -2.46
C PRO A 94 -1.93 -0.16 -1.00
N SER A 95 -0.71 -0.65 -0.80
CA SER A 95 -0.06 -0.68 0.51
C SER A 95 0.51 0.69 0.89
N LEU A 96 0.57 0.99 2.19
CA LEU A 96 1.30 2.16 2.70
C LEU A 96 2.76 2.13 2.20
N ASN A 97 3.30 3.30 1.86
CA ASN A 97 4.69 3.50 1.44
C ASN A 97 5.10 2.76 0.14
N SER A 98 4.14 2.14 -0.58
CA SER A 98 4.37 1.58 -1.90
C SER A 98 4.45 2.67 -2.97
N THR A 99 5.05 2.36 -4.10
CA THR A 99 4.92 3.15 -5.33
C THR A 99 3.77 2.62 -6.18
N VAL A 100 3.15 3.49 -6.98
CA VAL A 100 2.03 3.16 -7.87
C VAL A 100 2.30 3.69 -9.28
N SER A 101 3.20 3.03 -10.01
CA SER A 101 3.65 3.48 -11.33
C SER A 101 2.58 3.35 -12.42
N ALA A 102 1.68 2.37 -12.29
CA ALA A 102 0.55 2.17 -13.21
C ALA A 102 -0.60 3.18 -13.02
N TYR A 103 -0.55 4.01 -11.97
CA TYR A 103 -1.63 4.95 -11.66
C TYR A 103 -1.39 6.27 -12.41
N THR A 104 -2.47 6.83 -12.93
CA THR A 104 -2.48 8.11 -13.65
C THR A 104 -2.53 9.27 -12.65
N ALA A 105 -1.72 10.31 -12.86
CA ALA A 105 -1.78 11.53 -12.05
C ALA A 105 -3.14 12.24 -12.22
N TRP A 106 -3.67 12.79 -11.14
CA TRP A 106 -4.94 13.51 -11.16
C TRP A 106 -4.88 14.76 -10.29
N ASP A 107 -5.51 15.82 -10.77
CA ASP A 107 -5.51 17.14 -10.12
C ASP A 107 -6.53 17.26 -8.97
N GLY A 108 -7.32 16.21 -8.72
CA GLY A 108 -8.36 16.20 -7.69
C GLY A 108 -9.69 16.82 -8.11
N THR A 109 -9.82 17.30 -9.35
CA THR A 109 -10.98 18.08 -9.82
C THR A 109 -11.49 17.68 -11.21
N ALA A 110 -10.62 17.28 -12.13
CA ALA A 110 -10.99 16.89 -13.48
C ALA A 110 -11.85 15.63 -13.48
N GLU A 111 -12.79 15.53 -14.42
CA GLU A 111 -13.59 14.32 -14.59
C GLU A 111 -12.79 13.20 -15.25
N ILE A 112 -12.95 11.98 -14.74
CA ILE A 112 -12.19 10.80 -15.14
C ILE A 112 -13.00 10.01 -16.16
N THR A 113 -12.36 9.54 -17.24
CA THR A 113 -12.97 8.56 -18.15
C THR A 113 -12.92 7.20 -17.47
N ALA A 114 -14.07 6.59 -17.22
CA ALA A 114 -14.15 5.28 -16.59
C ALA A 114 -15.49 4.60 -16.93
N THR A 115 -15.53 3.27 -16.88
CA THR A 115 -16.72 2.48 -17.20
C THR A 115 -17.62 2.36 -15.96
N THR A 116 -18.93 2.57 -16.10
CA THR A 116 -19.87 2.31 -15.00
C THR A 116 -19.79 0.84 -14.58
N GLY A 117 -19.68 0.60 -13.26
CA GLY A 117 -19.55 -0.75 -12.68
C GLY A 117 -18.12 -1.17 -12.36
N ASP A 118 -17.12 -0.58 -13.03
CA ASP A 118 -15.71 -0.82 -12.71
C ASP A 118 -15.33 -0.26 -11.34
N GLY A 119 -14.25 -0.76 -10.77
CA GLY A 119 -13.59 -0.15 -9.64
C GLY A 119 -12.75 1.07 -10.04
N ILE A 120 -12.70 2.06 -9.15
CA ILE A 120 -11.69 3.13 -9.17
C ILE A 120 -11.04 3.23 -7.81
N VAL A 121 -9.72 3.34 -7.80
CA VAL A 121 -8.92 3.61 -6.60
C VAL A 121 -8.26 4.98 -6.75
N ILE A 122 -8.33 5.79 -5.69
CA ILE A 122 -7.59 7.04 -5.56
C ILE A 122 -6.52 6.83 -4.49
N ALA A 123 -5.28 7.16 -4.83
CA ALA A 123 -4.15 7.19 -3.91
C ALA A 123 -3.66 8.63 -3.73
N GLU A 124 -3.47 9.04 -2.49
CA GLU A 124 -2.70 10.22 -2.12
C GLU A 124 -1.25 9.79 -1.90
N VAL A 125 -0.33 10.38 -2.65
CA VAL A 125 1.10 10.09 -2.58
C VAL A 125 1.88 11.32 -2.10
N ASP A 126 2.93 11.09 -1.32
CA ASP A 126 3.84 12.15 -0.89
C ASP A 126 4.78 12.64 -2.00
N GLY A 127 5.65 13.61 -1.69
CA GLY A 127 6.62 14.16 -2.64
C GLY A 127 7.64 13.17 -3.20
N SER A 128 7.78 11.98 -2.59
CA SER A 128 8.60 10.87 -3.09
C SER A 128 7.78 9.85 -3.90
N GLY A 129 6.49 10.11 -4.10
CA GLY A 129 5.57 9.22 -4.81
C GLY A 129 5.15 8.00 -4.00
N LYS A 130 5.30 8.04 -2.67
CA LYS A 130 4.91 6.95 -1.77
C LYS A 130 3.47 7.12 -1.30
N VAL A 131 2.67 6.05 -1.36
CA VAL A 131 1.26 6.07 -0.95
C VAL A 131 1.14 6.33 0.55
N LYS A 132 0.34 7.33 0.91
CA LYS A 132 0.03 7.71 2.30
C LYS A 132 -1.43 7.52 2.66
N LYS A 133 -2.34 7.78 1.72
CA LYS A 133 -3.78 7.50 1.88
C LYS A 133 -4.35 6.86 0.62
N ALA A 134 -5.39 6.05 0.77
CA ALA A 134 -6.11 5.53 -0.38
C ALA A 134 -7.58 5.26 -0.08
N GLY A 135 -8.38 5.17 -1.13
CA GLY A 135 -9.79 4.82 -1.07
C GLY A 135 -10.29 4.31 -2.41
N THR A 136 -11.36 3.54 -2.38
CA THR A 136 -11.96 2.93 -3.57
C THR A 136 -13.43 3.30 -3.70
N ALA A 137 -13.95 3.31 -4.92
CA ALA A 137 -15.37 3.40 -5.22
C ALA A 137 -15.73 2.53 -6.43
N THR A 138 -17.01 2.17 -6.54
CA THR A 138 -17.57 1.68 -7.82
C THR A 138 -17.91 2.88 -8.68
N VAL A 139 -17.51 2.83 -9.94
CA VAL A 139 -17.70 3.93 -10.89
C VAL A 139 -19.18 4.06 -11.26
N THR A 140 -19.68 5.28 -11.14
CA THR A 140 -20.94 5.74 -11.74
C THR A 140 -20.58 6.79 -12.79
N ALA A 141 -20.40 6.37 -14.05
CA ALA A 141 -20.15 7.28 -15.15
C ALA A 141 -21.46 7.76 -15.78
N LYS A 142 -21.40 8.91 -16.45
CA LYS A 142 -22.50 9.43 -17.25
C LYS A 142 -22.73 8.49 -18.44
N ALA A 143 -23.97 8.01 -18.58
CA ALA A 143 -24.42 7.27 -19.76
C ALA A 143 -24.21 8.11 -21.04
#